data_AF-A0A7X8VZM4-F1
#
_entry.id   AF-A0A7X8VZM4-F1
#
_cell.length_a   1.000
_cell.length_b   1.000
_cell.length_c   1.000
_cell.angle_alpha   90.00
_cell.angle_beta   90.00
_cell.angle_gamma   90.00
#
_symmetry.space_group_name_H-M   'P 1'
#
loop_
_entity.id
_entity.type
_entity.pdbx_description
1 polymer ?
#
loop_
_entity_poly.entity_id
_entity_poly.type
_entity_poly.pdbx_seq_one_letter_code
_entity_poly.pdbx_strand_id
1 'polypeptide(L)'
;MLFCRKCSKQEDHERSDDRNLVTHDDKPSRAQRVFFRARDLLFLVVLLAIALTFFLLSRKDVSSSSLEAQVYIDGELVDRIVLKAGVDQDHRFAARPAVRLHQYADRTIAVIVSDCPDKTCINTGKIGKPGAFAACVPNRVLVVIVETGTTDSTQEVDVVT
;
A
#
# COMPACT_ATOMS: atom_id res chain seq x y z
N MET A 1 65.56 17.06 -35.84
CA MET A 1 64.71 18.04 -35.14
C MET A 1 63.34 17.41 -34.95
N LEU A 2 62.82 17.58 -33.73
CA LEU A 2 61.84 16.72 -33.05
C LEU A 2 60.51 16.49 -33.78
N PHE A 3 60.08 15.23 -33.71
CA PHE A 3 58.69 14.76 -33.69
C PHE A 3 57.80 15.62 -32.77
N CYS A 4 56.58 15.95 -33.20
CA CYS A 4 55.40 15.32 -32.61
C CYS A 4 54.12 15.72 -33.36
N ARG A 5 53.51 14.72 -34.02
CA ARG A 5 52.09 14.71 -34.32
C ARG A 5 51.34 14.44 -33.02
N LYS A 6 50.17 15.09 -32.88
CA LYS A 6 48.84 14.50 -32.70
C LYS A 6 48.06 15.03 -31.50
N CYS A 7 46.88 15.56 -31.84
CA CYS A 7 45.68 15.80 -31.06
C CYS A 7 45.79 15.73 -29.53
N SER A 8 45.65 16.89 -28.88
CA SER A 8 44.92 16.95 -27.63
C SER A 8 44.12 18.25 -27.61
N LYS A 9 42.81 18.08 -27.43
CA LYS A 9 41.82 19.15 -27.35
C LYS A 9 41.80 19.56 -25.88
N GLN A 10 42.29 20.76 -25.60
CA GLN A 10 42.54 21.25 -24.26
C GLN A 10 41.79 22.58 -24.07
N GLU A 11 41.02 22.62 -22.97
CA GLU A 11 40.61 23.79 -22.17
C GLU A 11 39.75 24.84 -22.92
N ASP A 12 38.55 25.21 -22.50
CA ASP A 12 38.22 25.99 -21.29
C ASP A 12 36.71 25.87 -20.99
N HIS A 13 36.31 25.74 -19.72
CA HIS A 13 35.69 26.85 -18.99
C HIS A 13 35.10 26.36 -17.65
N GLU A 14 35.77 26.83 -16.61
CA GLU A 14 35.53 26.69 -15.19
C GLU A 14 34.28 27.48 -14.73
N ARG A 15 33.38 26.87 -13.95
CA ARG A 15 32.65 27.52 -12.83
C ARG A 15 31.91 26.47 -11.99
N SER A 16 32.48 26.10 -10.85
CA SER A 16 31.99 26.49 -9.51
C SER A 16 30.58 25.99 -9.21
N ASP A 17 30.47 24.93 -8.41
CA ASP A 17 29.75 24.95 -7.13
C ASP A 17 29.57 23.52 -6.57
N ASP A 18 30.47 23.15 -5.66
CA ASP A 18 30.18 22.57 -4.35
C ASP A 18 28.99 21.60 -4.19
N ARG A 19 29.30 20.30 -4.05
CA ARG A 19 29.27 19.61 -2.72
C ARG A 19 29.52 18.11 -2.82
N ASN A 20 30.62 17.71 -2.17
CA ASN A 20 30.83 16.53 -1.31
C ASN A 20 30.31 15.17 -1.80
N LEU A 21 31.16 14.21 -2.21
CA LEU A 21 32.15 13.49 -1.40
C LEU A 21 31.55 12.89 -0.12
N VAL A 22 31.17 11.61 -0.14
CA VAL A 22 31.67 10.58 0.79
C VAL A 22 31.50 9.21 0.13
N THR A 23 32.61 8.61 -0.28
CA THR A 23 32.71 7.17 -0.51
C THR A 23 32.65 6.47 0.85
N HIS A 24 31.55 5.77 1.14
CA HIS A 24 31.55 4.82 2.25
C HIS A 24 32.31 3.56 1.83
N ASP A 25 33.59 3.56 2.20
CA ASP A 25 34.51 2.43 2.16
C ASP A 25 34.15 1.51 3.34
N ASP A 26 33.35 0.47 3.07
CA ASP A 26 32.99 -0.56 4.06
C ASP A 26 34.19 -1.48 4.32
N LYS A 27 35.06 -1.06 5.25
CA LYS A 27 36.14 -1.91 5.79
C LYS A 27 35.55 -2.95 6.76
N PRO A 28 35.98 -4.23 6.70
CA PRO A 28 35.50 -5.26 7.61
C PRO A 28 36.18 -5.11 8.98
N SER A 29 35.47 -4.51 9.95
CA SER A 29 35.96 -4.35 11.32
C SER A 29 35.79 -5.64 12.13
N ARG A 30 36.93 -6.28 12.36
CA ARG A 30 37.17 -7.36 13.33
C ARG A 30 36.54 -7.12 14.70
N ALA A 31 36.02 -8.22 15.26
CA ALA A 31 36.06 -8.58 16.68
C ALA A 31 35.53 -7.51 17.66
N GLN A 32 34.22 -7.32 17.66
CA GLN A 32 33.55 -6.62 18.74
C GLN A 32 33.40 -7.57 19.95
N ARG A 33 34.41 -7.61 20.82
CA ARG A 33 34.18 -8.08 22.20
C ARG A 33 33.33 -7.02 22.87
N VAL A 34 32.02 -7.20 22.75
CA VAL A 34 31.02 -6.34 23.38
C VAL A 34 31.19 -6.44 24.89
N PHE A 35 31.83 -5.42 25.45
CA PHE A 35 31.79 -5.15 26.88
C PHE A 35 30.41 -4.55 27.20
N PHE A 36 29.34 -5.30 26.88
CA PHE A 36 27.97 -4.95 27.23
C PHE A 36 27.89 -5.06 28.75
N ARG A 37 27.81 -3.90 29.43
CA ARG A 37 27.39 -3.88 30.82
C ARG A 37 26.02 -4.55 30.87
N ALA A 38 25.75 -5.38 31.89
CA ALA A 38 24.45 -6.06 32.04
C ALA A 38 23.26 -5.09 31.97
N ARG A 39 23.49 -3.81 32.32
CA ARG A 39 22.53 -2.72 32.19
C ARG A 39 22.21 -2.34 30.74
N ASP A 40 23.19 -2.26 29.84
CA ASP A 40 22.93 -1.93 28.43
C ASP A 40 22.16 -3.05 27.73
N LEU A 41 22.48 -4.31 28.06
CA LEU A 41 21.72 -5.46 27.58
C LEU A 41 20.28 -5.44 28.12
N LEU A 42 20.08 -5.05 29.38
CA LEU A 42 18.76 -4.88 29.99
C LEU A 42 17.95 -3.78 29.26
N PHE A 43 18.54 -2.62 29.00
CA PHE A 43 17.87 -1.52 28.29
C PHE A 43 17.46 -1.93 26.87
N LEU A 44 18.33 -2.62 26.14
CA LEU A 44 18.04 -3.09 24.79
C LEU A 44 16.86 -4.08 24.78
N VAL A 45 16.84 -5.04 25.72
CA VAL A 45 15.75 -6.02 25.83
C VAL A 45 14.43 -5.35 26.17
N VAL A 46 14.43 -4.38 27.11
CA VAL A 46 13.22 -3.64 27.48
C VAL A 46 12.67 -2.86 26.29
N LEU A 47 13.53 -2.17 25.54
CA LEU A 47 13.12 -1.36 24.40
C LEU A 47 12.54 -2.25 23.28
N LEU A 48 13.14 -3.42 23.05
CA LEU A 48 12.67 -4.41 22.09
C LEU A 48 11.34 -5.04 22.55
N ALA A 49 11.16 -5.29 23.85
CA ALA A 49 9.91 -5.80 24.41
C ALA A 49 8.77 -4.78 24.26
N ILE A 50 9.02 -3.47 24.46
CA ILE A 50 8.02 -2.41 24.25
C ILE A 50 7.62 -2.35 22.77
N ALA A 51 8.60 -2.36 21.86
CA ALA A 51 8.33 -2.37 20.42
C ALA A 51 7.52 -3.61 19.98
N LEU A 52 7.88 -4.79 20.50
CA LEU A 52 7.17 -6.03 20.21
C LEU A 52 5.75 -5.99 20.79
N THR A 53 5.57 -5.44 21.99
CA THR A 53 4.27 -5.29 22.63
C THR A 53 3.37 -4.37 21.80
N PHE A 54 3.88 -3.20 21.40
CA PHE A 54 3.14 -2.27 20.55
C PHE A 54 2.77 -2.91 19.21
N PHE A 55 3.72 -3.60 18.56
CA PHE A 55 3.47 -4.32 17.31
C PHE A 55 2.43 -5.44 17.45
N LEU A 56 2.44 -6.18 18.56
CA LEU A 56 1.45 -7.22 18.83
C LEU A 56 0.08 -6.65 19.18
N LEU A 57 0.00 -5.50 19.84
CA LEU A 57 -1.25 -4.80 20.12
C LEU A 57 -1.85 -4.23 18.82
N SER A 58 -1.06 -3.56 17.97
CA SER A 58 -1.52 -3.07 16.67
C SER A 58 -1.98 -4.18 15.71
N ARG A 59 -1.55 -5.44 15.93
CA ARG A 59 -2.07 -6.60 15.18
C ARG A 59 -3.33 -7.21 15.79
N LYS A 60 -3.63 -6.93 17.05
CA LYS A 60 -4.77 -7.50 17.79
C LYS A 60 -6.06 -6.69 17.65
N ASP A 61 -6.00 -5.46 17.13
CA ASP A 61 -7.19 -4.63 16.85
C ASP A 61 -7.97 -5.05 15.58
N VAL A 62 -7.78 -6.29 15.09
CA VAL A 62 -8.69 -6.92 14.11
C VAL A 62 -9.73 -7.77 14.85
N SER A 63 -10.25 -7.27 15.96
CA SER A 63 -11.34 -7.90 16.67
C SER A 63 -12.68 -7.40 16.12
N SER A 64 -13.35 -8.25 15.34
CA SER A 64 -14.74 -8.15 14.89
C SER A 64 -15.11 -7.07 13.87
N SER A 65 -14.14 -6.48 13.18
CA SER A 65 -14.48 -5.70 12.00
C SER A 65 -14.89 -6.62 10.85
N SER A 66 -16.15 -6.47 10.41
CA SER A 66 -16.63 -7.16 9.22
C SER A 66 -16.13 -6.38 8.01
N LEU A 67 -15.52 -7.05 7.03
CA LEU A 67 -15.21 -6.40 5.76
C LEU A 67 -16.44 -6.44 4.86
N GLU A 68 -16.79 -5.31 4.28
CA GLU A 68 -17.93 -5.16 3.39
C GLU A 68 -17.48 -4.48 2.10
N ALA A 69 -17.81 -5.08 0.95
CA ALA A 69 -17.64 -4.47 -0.35
C ALA A 69 -18.91 -3.70 -0.73
N GLN A 70 -18.81 -2.39 -0.81
CA GLN A 70 -19.87 -1.51 -1.26
C GLN A 70 -19.73 -1.28 -2.76
N VAL A 71 -20.80 -1.58 -3.51
CA VAL A 71 -20.85 -1.44 -4.97
C VAL A 71 -21.71 -0.22 -5.30
N TYR A 72 -21.06 0.78 -5.89
CA TYR A 72 -21.68 2.01 -6.36
C TYR A 72 -21.82 1.98 -7.87
N ILE A 73 -22.99 2.38 -8.37
CA ILE A 73 -23.27 2.54 -9.80
C ILE A 73 -23.85 3.93 -9.99
N ASP A 74 -23.25 4.72 -10.90
CA ASP A 74 -23.63 6.12 -11.12
C ASP A 74 -23.60 6.98 -9.83
N GLY A 75 -22.79 6.58 -8.85
CA GLY A 75 -22.66 7.27 -7.55
C GLY A 75 -23.67 6.82 -6.50
N GLU A 76 -24.63 5.95 -6.83
CA GLU A 76 -25.59 5.40 -5.89
C GLU A 76 -25.14 4.04 -5.37
N LEU A 77 -25.31 3.79 -4.08
CA LEU A 77 -25.01 2.50 -3.47
C LEU A 77 -26.08 1.48 -3.86
N VAL A 78 -25.72 0.54 -4.72
CA VAL A 78 -26.65 -0.48 -5.22
C VAL A 78 -26.59 -1.76 -4.40
N ASP A 79 -25.41 -2.12 -3.88
CA ASP A 79 -25.24 -3.38 -3.16
C ASP A 79 -24.15 -3.32 -2.09
N ARG A 80 -24.32 -4.17 -1.08
CA ARG A 80 -23.44 -4.33 0.09
C ARG A 80 -23.11 -5.82 0.26
N ILE A 81 -21.92 -6.22 -0.15
CA ILE A 81 -21.49 -7.61 -0.13
C ILE A 81 -20.55 -7.82 1.05
N VAL A 82 -20.99 -8.60 2.04
CA VAL A 82 -20.14 -8.94 3.20
C VAL A 82 -19.08 -9.96 2.77
N LEU A 83 -17.81 -9.62 2.95
CA LEU A 83 -16.66 -10.44 2.58
C LEU A 83 -16.40 -11.51 3.65
N LYS A 84 -17.13 -12.62 3.57
CA LYS A 84 -16.97 -13.80 4.44
C LYS A 84 -15.98 -14.79 3.85
N ALA A 85 -15.20 -15.45 4.71
CA ALA A 85 -14.31 -16.53 4.28
C ALA A 85 -15.12 -17.75 3.84
N GLY A 86 -14.72 -18.41 2.75
CA GLY A 86 -15.39 -19.60 2.22
C GLY A 86 -16.59 -19.34 1.31
N VAL A 87 -16.90 -18.09 0.99
CA VAL A 87 -17.95 -17.73 0.01
C VAL A 87 -17.30 -17.51 -1.35
N ASP A 88 -17.77 -18.25 -2.36
CA ASP A 88 -17.33 -18.11 -3.75
C ASP A 88 -18.57 -17.89 -4.63
N GLN A 89 -18.80 -16.64 -5.05
CA GLN A 89 -20.04 -16.26 -5.74
C GLN A 89 -19.83 -15.16 -6.78
N ASP A 90 -20.49 -15.32 -7.93
CA ASP A 90 -20.62 -14.28 -8.94
C ASP A 90 -21.75 -13.31 -8.58
N HIS A 91 -21.45 -12.01 -8.59
CA HIS A 91 -22.43 -10.93 -8.47
C HIS A 91 -22.65 -10.26 -9.82
N ARG A 92 -23.92 -10.19 -10.23
CA ARG A 92 -24.37 -9.55 -11.47
C ARG A 92 -25.40 -8.48 -11.16
N PHE A 93 -25.20 -7.30 -11.73
CA PHE A 93 -26.07 -6.15 -11.50
C PHE A 93 -26.93 -5.90 -12.74
N ALA A 94 -28.24 -5.88 -12.58
CA ALA A 94 -29.17 -5.57 -13.68
C ALA A 94 -28.96 -4.15 -14.23
N ALA A 95 -28.55 -3.21 -13.37
CA ALA A 95 -28.23 -1.84 -13.75
C ALA A 95 -27.05 -1.74 -14.75
N ARG A 96 -26.08 -2.66 -14.67
CA ARG A 96 -24.88 -2.69 -15.51
C ARG A 96 -24.48 -4.14 -15.84
N PRO A 97 -25.14 -4.79 -16.82
CA PRO A 97 -24.84 -6.19 -17.19
C PRO A 97 -23.45 -6.37 -17.80
N ALA A 98 -22.84 -5.28 -18.26
CA ALA A 98 -21.50 -5.20 -18.79
C ALA A 98 -20.39 -5.50 -17.77
N VAL A 99 -20.66 -5.37 -16.47
CA VAL A 99 -19.68 -5.59 -15.39
C VAL A 99 -20.10 -6.78 -14.54
N ARG A 100 -19.17 -7.70 -14.30
CA ARG A 100 -19.38 -8.85 -13.40
C ARG A 100 -18.32 -8.87 -12.32
N LEU A 101 -18.79 -8.98 -11.09
CA LEU A 101 -17.98 -9.10 -9.89
C LEU A 101 -17.96 -10.56 -9.45
N HIS A 102 -16.82 -11.00 -8.95
CA HIS A 102 -16.64 -12.32 -8.39
C HIS A 102 -16.05 -12.19 -6.99
N GLN A 103 -16.77 -12.70 -6.01
CA GLN A 103 -16.31 -12.86 -4.64
C GLN A 103 -15.60 -14.20 -4.53
N TYR A 104 -14.38 -14.17 -4.00
CA TYR A 104 -13.56 -15.34 -3.75
C TYR A 104 -13.61 -15.75 -2.27
N ALA A 105 -13.38 -17.04 -2.03
CA ALA A 105 -13.35 -17.63 -0.68
C ALA A 105 -12.26 -17.05 0.27
N ASP A 106 -11.27 -16.33 -0.27
CA ASP A 106 -10.18 -15.68 0.46
C ASP A 106 -10.57 -14.30 1.05
N ARG A 107 -11.86 -13.93 1.02
CA ARG A 107 -12.39 -12.59 1.40
C ARG A 107 -11.96 -11.48 0.45
N THR A 108 -11.65 -11.83 -0.80
CA THR A 108 -11.39 -10.84 -1.86
C THR A 108 -12.53 -10.79 -2.84
N ILE A 109 -12.64 -9.66 -3.55
CA ILE A 109 -13.57 -9.46 -4.66
C ILE A 109 -12.77 -8.93 -5.85
N ALA A 110 -13.10 -9.36 -7.06
CA ALA A 110 -12.50 -8.83 -8.28
C ALA A 110 -13.55 -8.63 -9.36
N VAL A 111 -13.28 -7.70 -10.28
CA VAL A 111 -14.04 -7.58 -11.52
C VAL A 111 -13.47 -8.58 -12.52
N ILE A 112 -14.29 -9.58 -12.88
CA ILE A 112 -13.87 -10.65 -13.81
C ILE A 112 -14.25 -10.35 -15.25
N VAL A 113 -15.31 -9.55 -15.46
CA VAL A 113 -15.79 -9.18 -16.80
C VAL A 113 -16.11 -7.70 -16.81
N SER A 114 -15.63 -7.01 -17.83
CA SER A 114 -16.00 -5.64 -18.16
C SER A 114 -15.82 -5.42 -19.66
N ASP A 115 -16.76 -4.71 -20.29
CA ASP A 115 -16.72 -4.30 -21.70
C ASP A 115 -15.91 -3.00 -21.94
N CYS A 116 -15.30 -2.43 -20.89
CA CYS A 116 -14.57 -1.18 -21.00
C CYS A 116 -13.25 -1.35 -21.79
N PRO A 117 -12.81 -0.32 -22.55
CA PRO A 117 -11.57 -0.38 -23.32
C PRO A 117 -10.33 -0.39 -22.42
N ASP A 118 -10.37 0.33 -21.30
CA ASP A 118 -9.22 0.51 -20.41
C ASP A 118 -8.90 -0.73 -19.59
N LYS A 119 -9.92 -1.57 -19.32
CA LYS A 119 -9.83 -2.80 -18.50
C LYS A 119 -9.09 -2.62 -17.16
N THR A 120 -9.01 -1.39 -16.65
CA THR A 120 -8.29 -1.06 -15.42
C THR A 120 -8.87 -1.80 -14.22
N CYS A 121 -10.20 -1.89 -14.14
CA CYS A 121 -10.90 -2.64 -13.09
C CYS A 121 -10.55 -4.14 -13.06
N ILE A 122 -10.34 -4.76 -14.23
CA ILE A 122 -9.91 -6.16 -14.34
C ILE A 122 -8.42 -6.25 -13.95
N ASN A 123 -7.60 -5.30 -14.42
CA ASN A 123 -6.17 -5.28 -14.15
C ASN A 123 -5.83 -4.97 -12.68
N THR A 124 -6.72 -4.29 -11.94
CA THR A 124 -6.62 -4.13 -10.48
C THR A 124 -6.60 -5.50 -9.78
N GLY A 125 -7.29 -6.50 -10.34
CA GLY A 125 -7.35 -7.84 -9.80
C GLY A 125 -8.14 -7.92 -8.49
N LYS A 126 -7.69 -8.80 -7.61
CA LYS A 126 -8.34 -9.09 -6.33
C LYS A 126 -8.10 -7.96 -5.32
N ILE A 127 -9.18 -7.34 -4.86
CA ILE A 127 -9.16 -6.39 -3.74
C ILE A 127 -9.77 -7.06 -2.51
N GLY A 128 -9.12 -6.88 -1.35
CA GLY A 128 -9.57 -7.48 -0.08
C GLY A 128 -9.10 -6.74 1.17
N LYS A 129 -8.47 -5.57 1.00
CA LYS A 129 -7.96 -4.75 2.09
C LYS A 129 -8.92 -3.58 2.34
N PRO A 130 -9.15 -3.17 3.59
CA PRO A 130 -9.94 -1.98 3.87
C PRO A 130 -9.31 -0.75 3.19
N GLY A 131 -10.15 0.08 2.57
CA GLY A 131 -9.73 1.23 1.78
C GLY A 131 -9.26 0.89 0.35
N ALA A 132 -9.12 -0.39 0.00
CA ALA A 132 -8.88 -0.77 -1.40
C ALA A 132 -10.16 -0.57 -2.23
N PHE A 133 -9.99 -0.16 -3.49
CA PHE A 133 -11.09 0.04 -4.40
C PHE A 133 -10.73 -0.37 -5.83
N ALA A 134 -11.76 -0.67 -6.62
CA ALA A 134 -11.67 -0.89 -8.05
C ALA A 134 -12.72 -0.02 -8.73
N ALA A 135 -12.30 0.77 -9.72
CA ALA A 135 -13.17 1.69 -10.43
C ALA A 135 -13.18 1.36 -11.93
N CYS A 136 -14.38 1.28 -12.50
CA CYS A 136 -14.60 1.23 -13.94
C CYS A 136 -15.21 2.57 -14.36
N VAL A 137 -14.34 3.52 -14.72
CA VAL A 137 -14.75 4.91 -15.03
C VAL A 137 -15.76 4.98 -16.18
N PRO A 138 -15.58 4.28 -17.32
CA PRO A 138 -16.53 4.37 -18.43
C PRO A 138 -17.92 3.84 -18.07
N ASN A 139 -17.99 2.79 -17.26
CA ASN A 139 -19.25 2.18 -16.81
C ASN A 139 -19.79 2.78 -15.51
N ARG A 140 -19.09 3.76 -14.92
CA ARG A 140 -19.41 4.42 -13.65
C ARG A 140 -19.70 3.43 -12.52
N VAL A 141 -18.93 2.34 -12.47
CA VAL A 141 -18.99 1.35 -11.39
C VAL A 141 -17.80 1.57 -10.47
N LEU A 142 -18.05 1.70 -9.18
CA LEU A 142 -17.03 1.84 -8.15
C LEU A 142 -17.28 0.79 -7.07
N VAL A 143 -16.27 -0.02 -6.78
CA VAL A 143 -16.31 -1.01 -5.70
C VAL A 143 -15.30 -0.60 -4.66
N VAL A 144 -15.76 -0.38 -3.43
CA VAL A 144 -14.92 0.04 -2.30
C VAL A 144 -15.05 -0.97 -1.19
N ILE A 145 -13.93 -1.38 -0.62
CA ILE A 145 -13.91 -2.23 0.57
C ILE A 145 -13.86 -1.34 1.79
N VAL A 146 -14.90 -1.42 2.59
CA VAL A 146 -14.99 -0.75 3.88
C VAL A 146 -14.91 -1.76 5.01
N GLU A 147 -14.46 -1.27 6.13
CA GLU A 147 -14.45 -2.00 7.39
C GLU A 147 -15.68 -1.56 8.18
N THR A 148 -16.68 -2.44 8.31
CA THR A 148 -17.81 -2.22 9.22
C THR A 148 -17.41 -2.70 10.61
N GLY A 149 -16.65 -1.85 11.30
CA GLY A 149 -16.55 -1.87 12.75
C GLY A 149 -17.72 -1.05 13.32
N THR A 150 -18.35 -1.54 14.38
CA THR A 150 -19.16 -0.70 15.28
C THR A 150 -18.24 0.33 15.92
N THR A 151 -17.96 1.39 15.18
CA THR A 151 -17.41 2.62 15.71
C THR A 151 -18.31 3.68 15.16
N ASP A 152 -19.26 4.09 16.01
CA ASP A 152 -20.10 5.24 15.81
C ASP A 152 -19.28 6.33 15.13
N SER A 153 -19.67 6.65 13.91
CA SER A 153 -19.24 7.82 13.19
C SER A 153 -19.79 9.05 13.90
N THR A 154 -19.23 9.40 15.06
CA THR A 154 -19.11 10.79 15.49
C THR A 154 -17.88 11.34 14.77
N GLN A 155 -18.01 11.50 13.46
CA GLN A 155 -17.24 12.52 12.74
C GLN A 155 -18.07 13.80 12.80
N GLU A 156 -18.12 14.40 13.99
CA GLU A 156 -18.33 15.83 14.11
C GLU A 156 -17.02 16.49 13.71
N VAL A 157 -16.88 16.81 12.42
CA VAL A 157 -15.80 17.66 11.93
C VAL A 157 -16.30 19.10 11.97
N ASP A 158 -15.89 19.76 13.05
CA ASP A 158 -15.48 21.16 13.19
C ASP A 158 -15.99 22.15 12.12
N VAL A 159 -17.00 22.93 12.49
CA VAL A 159 -17.34 24.20 11.85
C VAL A 159 -16.26 25.20 12.26
N VAL A 160 -15.31 25.49 11.38
CA VAL A 160 -14.46 26.68 11.54
C VAL A 160 -15.27 27.90 11.08
N THR A 161 -15.62 28.72 12.06
CA THR A 161 -16.15 30.09 11.94
C THR A 161 -15.05 31.07 11.58
#